data_AF-A0A3M1KTF0-F1
#
_entry.id   AF-A0A3M1KTF0-F1
#
_cell.length_a   1.000
_cell.length_b   1.000
_cell.length_c   1.000
_cell.angle_alpha   90.00
_cell.angle_beta   90.00
_cell.angle_gamma   90.00
#
_symmetry.space_group_name_H-M   'P 1'
#
loop_
_entity.id
_entity.type
_entity.pdbx_description
1 polymer ?
#
loop_
_entity_poly.entity_id
_entity_poly.type
_entity_poly.pdbx_seq_one_letter_code
_entity_poly.pdbx_strand_id
1 'polypeptide(L)'
;MIGDGMGLGQITAALYANNGHLNLERMPVVGYQKTHSSKSLRTDSAASATAMACGEKTYNSAIGLDKDSIPCRTILEELDERGWATGLVATVSITHATPAAFIAHQNMRSKYEAIALDFLKTEIDLVIGGGMKYFSARRHDGRNLIAEWKQRGYYVSDYFRRGLNRLAPPPGANLVYFTADNHPLSRMQGRDYLPDAASFSMKFLSGRSPKGFFVMIEGSQIDWACHANAADQLIEEMLDFDEALGRVLAFAEQDRETLVIVTADHECGGVAVNPGSKLKRPRIEFTTHDHTISMVPVFAYGPQAELFSGVYDNTEIYFKMKQALGLLGEKPSAN
;
A
#
# COMPACT_ATOMS: atom_id res chain seq x y z
N MET A 1 -4.86 0.98 -3.64
CA MET A 1 -4.34 -0.34 -3.22
C MET A 1 -3.12 -0.66 -4.08
N ILE A 2 -2.05 -1.17 -3.48
CA ILE A 2 -0.79 -1.49 -4.17
C ILE A 2 -0.51 -2.98 -4.00
N GLY A 3 -0.38 -3.73 -5.09
CA GLY A 3 0.24 -5.06 -5.07
C GLY A 3 1.73 -4.90 -5.35
N ASP A 4 2.58 -5.06 -4.35
CA ASP A 4 4.04 -4.92 -4.50
C ASP A 4 4.53 -5.97 -5.52
N GLY A 5 5.24 -5.55 -6.58
CA GLY A 5 5.68 -6.46 -7.64
C GLY A 5 4.60 -6.96 -8.63
N MET A 6 3.35 -6.47 -8.53
CA MET A 6 2.18 -6.98 -9.27
C MET A 6 2.09 -6.46 -10.73
N GLY A 7 2.93 -7.00 -11.61
CA GLY A 7 2.77 -6.82 -13.05
C GLY A 7 1.64 -7.64 -13.68
N LEU A 8 1.52 -7.57 -15.01
CA LEU A 8 0.50 -8.33 -15.76
C LEU A 8 0.68 -9.84 -15.64
N GLY A 9 1.91 -10.34 -15.51
CA GLY A 9 2.19 -11.78 -15.36
C GLY A 9 1.60 -12.35 -14.07
N GLN A 10 1.74 -11.62 -12.97
CA GLN A 10 1.23 -11.92 -11.64
C GLN A 10 -0.30 -11.91 -11.64
N ILE A 11 -0.91 -10.88 -12.25
CA ILE A 11 -2.36 -10.79 -12.44
C ILE A 11 -2.88 -11.98 -13.25
N THR A 12 -2.23 -12.30 -14.36
CA THR A 12 -2.64 -13.39 -15.26
C THR A 12 -2.50 -14.76 -14.57
N ALA A 13 -1.45 -14.96 -13.79
CA ALA A 13 -1.25 -16.16 -12.99
C ALA A 13 -2.41 -16.39 -12.01
N ALA A 14 -2.77 -15.36 -11.25
CA ALA A 14 -3.88 -15.42 -10.30
C ALA A 14 -5.24 -15.62 -11.00
N LEU A 15 -5.48 -14.89 -12.09
CA LEU A 15 -6.70 -15.00 -12.89
C LEU A 15 -6.97 -16.45 -13.31
N TYR A 16 -5.98 -17.12 -13.90
CA TYR A 16 -6.16 -18.51 -14.34
C TYR A 16 -6.12 -19.52 -13.20
N ALA A 17 -5.43 -19.23 -12.09
CA ALA A 17 -5.58 -20.02 -10.87
C ALA A 17 -7.01 -19.95 -10.31
N ASN A 18 -7.69 -18.80 -10.46
CA ASN A 18 -9.04 -18.56 -9.98
C ASN A 18 -10.13 -18.71 -11.06
N ASN A 19 -10.02 -19.75 -11.89
CA ASN A 19 -11.01 -20.07 -12.94
C ASN A 19 -11.26 -18.98 -13.99
N GLY A 20 -10.31 -18.08 -14.20
CA GLY A 20 -10.46 -16.99 -15.14
C GLY A 20 -11.22 -15.80 -14.56
N HIS A 21 -11.33 -15.69 -13.23
CA HIS A 21 -12.05 -14.61 -12.57
C HIS A 21 -11.24 -13.91 -11.48
N LEU A 22 -11.31 -12.58 -11.43
CA LEU A 22 -10.78 -11.75 -10.34
C LEU A 22 -11.74 -10.58 -10.06
N ASN A 23 -11.76 -10.07 -8.84
CA ASN A 23 -12.47 -8.84 -8.51
C ASN A 23 -11.92 -7.64 -9.30
N LEU A 24 -10.63 -7.69 -9.67
CA LEU A 24 -9.98 -6.70 -10.53
C LEU A 24 -10.74 -6.43 -11.84
N GLU A 25 -11.43 -7.43 -12.41
CA GLU A 25 -12.20 -7.29 -13.66
C GLU A 25 -13.40 -6.34 -13.55
N ARG A 26 -13.83 -6.00 -12.32
CA ARG A 26 -14.90 -5.03 -12.07
C ARG A 26 -14.44 -3.58 -12.29
N MET A 27 -13.14 -3.34 -12.48
CA MET A 27 -12.58 -2.00 -12.65
C MET A 27 -12.53 -1.62 -14.14
N PRO A 28 -13.35 -0.67 -14.61
CA PRO A 28 -13.54 -0.43 -16.04
C PRO A 28 -12.42 0.40 -16.70
N VAL A 29 -11.64 1.16 -15.91
CA VAL A 29 -10.58 2.02 -16.44
C VAL A 29 -9.22 1.36 -16.24
N VAL A 30 -8.44 1.32 -17.32
CA VAL A 30 -7.07 0.78 -17.32
C VAL A 30 -6.11 1.79 -17.92
N GLY A 31 -4.97 1.98 -17.24
CA GLY A 31 -3.79 2.68 -17.72
C GLY A 31 -2.52 1.89 -17.41
N TYR A 32 -1.38 2.48 -17.73
CA TYR A 32 -0.06 1.93 -17.45
C TYR A 32 0.86 3.02 -16.93
N GLN A 33 1.69 2.68 -15.96
CA GLN A 33 2.69 3.58 -15.42
C GLN A 33 4.12 3.10 -15.66
N LYS A 34 5.02 4.06 -15.94
CA LYS A 34 6.47 3.88 -15.96
C LYS A 34 7.02 4.06 -14.55
N THR A 35 7.76 3.07 -14.07
CA THR A 35 8.11 2.96 -12.64
C THR A 35 9.55 3.34 -12.32
N HIS A 36 10.35 3.72 -13.32
CA HIS A 36 11.77 4.03 -13.13
C HIS A 36 12.04 5.05 -12.02
N SER A 37 13.21 4.98 -11.40
CA SER A 37 13.66 5.96 -10.41
C SER A 37 14.44 7.09 -11.09
N SER A 38 14.93 8.06 -10.32
CA SER A 38 15.72 9.18 -10.85
C SER A 38 17.12 8.76 -11.32
N LYS A 39 17.63 7.62 -10.85
CA LYS A 39 18.99 7.13 -11.14
C LYS A 39 19.04 5.77 -11.83
N SER A 40 17.91 5.10 -12.02
CA SER A 40 17.85 3.73 -12.57
C SER A 40 16.54 3.48 -13.30
N LEU A 41 16.60 2.74 -14.42
CA LEU A 41 15.40 2.23 -15.11
C LEU A 41 14.68 1.17 -14.26
N ARG A 42 15.42 0.43 -13.44
CA ARG A 42 14.89 -0.51 -12.44
C ARG A 42 14.78 0.19 -11.09
N THR A 43 13.56 0.47 -10.67
CA THR A 43 13.26 1.08 -9.38
C THR A 43 13.29 0.04 -8.26
N ASP A 44 13.15 0.51 -7.02
CA ASP A 44 12.77 -0.30 -5.88
C ASP A 44 11.45 0.24 -5.28
N SER A 45 10.81 -0.53 -4.40
CA SER A 45 9.55 -0.14 -3.75
C SER A 45 9.60 1.25 -3.11
N ALA A 46 10.74 1.63 -2.51
CA ALA A 46 10.92 2.91 -1.83
C ALA A 46 10.81 4.10 -2.80
N ALA A 47 11.56 4.07 -3.90
CA ALA A 47 11.53 5.15 -4.87
C ALA A 47 10.20 5.21 -5.64
N SER A 48 9.62 4.05 -5.98
CA SER A 48 8.35 4.02 -6.70
C SER A 48 7.18 4.48 -5.84
N ALA A 49 7.10 4.03 -4.57
CA ALA A 49 6.08 4.48 -3.65
C ALA A 49 6.23 5.98 -3.32
N THR A 50 7.47 6.49 -3.20
CA THR A 50 7.71 7.94 -3.03
C THR A 50 7.17 8.74 -4.21
N ALA A 51 7.41 8.29 -5.44
CA ALA A 51 6.88 8.94 -6.63
C ALA A 51 5.35 8.98 -6.66
N MET A 52 4.68 7.88 -6.28
CA MET A 52 3.21 7.86 -6.17
C MET A 52 2.67 8.69 -5.00
N ALA A 53 3.42 8.78 -3.90
CA ALA A 53 2.99 9.45 -2.68
C ALA A 53 3.14 10.98 -2.75
N CYS A 54 4.19 11.50 -3.41
CA CYS A 54 4.46 12.95 -3.43
C CYS A 54 4.69 13.56 -4.82
N GLY A 55 4.63 12.75 -5.89
CA GLY A 55 4.74 13.25 -7.27
C GLY A 55 6.16 13.57 -7.73
N GLU A 56 7.18 13.12 -6.99
CA GLU A 56 8.60 13.42 -7.29
C GLU A 56 9.39 12.14 -7.55
N LYS A 57 10.26 12.16 -8.58
CA LYS A 57 11.22 11.08 -8.78
C LYS A 57 12.34 11.17 -7.75
N THR A 58 12.74 10.01 -7.22
CA THR A 58 13.85 9.90 -6.27
C THR A 58 14.77 8.73 -6.58
N TYR A 59 15.87 8.58 -5.83
CA TYR A 59 16.81 7.48 -5.98
C TYR A 59 16.33 6.24 -5.21
N ASN A 60 16.75 5.04 -5.64
CA ASN A 60 16.36 3.80 -4.97
C ASN A 60 16.72 3.84 -3.48
N SER A 61 15.88 3.24 -2.63
CA SER A 61 15.95 3.25 -1.17
C SER A 61 15.53 4.56 -0.47
N ALA A 62 15.31 5.66 -1.17
CA ALA A 62 14.78 6.88 -0.55
C ALA A 62 13.29 6.71 -0.16
N ILE A 63 12.93 7.16 1.03
CA ILE A 63 11.56 7.14 1.57
C ILE A 63 11.11 8.59 1.72
N GLY A 64 10.13 9.03 0.94
CA GLY A 64 9.53 10.37 1.06
C GLY A 64 10.51 11.53 0.84
N LEU A 65 11.61 11.30 0.12
CA LEU A 65 12.57 12.35 -0.24
C LEU A 65 12.64 12.49 -1.75
N ASP A 66 12.84 13.71 -2.26
CA ASP A 66 13.15 13.94 -3.67
C ASP A 66 14.58 13.47 -4.04
N LYS A 67 14.94 13.64 -5.32
CA LYS A 67 16.27 13.28 -5.84
C LYS A 67 17.45 13.98 -5.16
N ASP A 68 17.21 15.13 -4.52
CA ASP A 68 18.21 15.95 -3.82
C ASP A 68 18.18 15.69 -2.30
N SER A 69 17.43 14.67 -1.85
CA SER A 69 17.24 14.27 -0.46
C SER A 69 16.48 15.29 0.41
N ILE A 70 15.63 16.11 -0.21
CA ILE A 70 14.73 17.02 0.49
C ILE A 70 13.40 16.30 0.73
N PRO A 71 12.83 16.36 1.95
CA PRO A 71 11.50 15.81 2.21
C PRO A 71 10.44 16.35 1.24
N CYS A 72 9.76 15.45 0.54
CA CYS A 72 8.62 15.79 -0.30
C CYS A 72 7.33 15.53 0.51
N ARG A 73 6.46 16.53 0.59
CA ARG A 73 5.16 16.38 1.25
C ARG A 73 4.32 15.34 0.53
N THR A 74 3.85 14.34 1.25
CA THR A 74 3.05 13.24 0.70
C THR A 74 1.57 13.60 0.60
N ILE A 75 0.81 12.86 -0.21
CA ILE A 75 -0.65 12.97 -0.30
C ILE A 75 -1.33 12.68 1.03
N LEU A 76 -0.80 11.74 1.83
CA LEU A 76 -1.36 11.40 3.13
C LEU A 76 -1.22 12.58 4.08
N GLU A 77 -0.02 13.15 4.21
CA GLU A 77 0.22 14.34 5.03
C GLU A 77 -0.57 15.54 4.53
N GLU A 78 -0.69 15.71 3.20
CA GLU A 78 -1.50 16.79 2.66
C GLU A 78 -2.98 16.66 3.05
N LEU A 79 -3.53 15.46 3.04
CA LEU A 79 -4.91 15.20 3.38
C LEU A 79 -5.16 15.25 4.89
N ASP A 80 -4.23 14.76 5.71
CA ASP A 80 -4.24 14.90 7.17
C ASP A 80 -4.33 16.37 7.59
N GLU A 81 -3.45 17.24 7.05
CA GLU A 81 -3.47 18.68 7.32
C GLU A 81 -4.78 19.36 6.87
N ARG A 82 -5.47 18.80 5.87
CA ARG A 82 -6.78 19.27 5.37
C ARG A 82 -7.96 18.68 6.16
N GLY A 83 -7.69 17.90 7.20
CA GLY A 83 -8.67 17.28 8.07
C GLY A 83 -9.39 16.07 7.47
N TRP A 84 -8.83 15.44 6.44
CA TRP A 84 -9.29 14.14 5.96
C TRP A 84 -8.84 13.05 6.93
N ALA A 85 -9.62 11.98 7.03
CA ALA A 85 -9.17 10.82 7.77
C ALA A 85 -8.11 10.05 6.97
N THR A 86 -7.05 9.57 7.62
CA THR A 86 -5.93 8.92 6.90
C THR A 86 -5.58 7.55 7.46
N GLY A 87 -5.17 6.63 6.58
CA GLY A 87 -4.77 5.29 7.01
C GLY A 87 -3.76 4.56 6.14
N LEU A 88 -3.04 3.63 6.76
CA LEU A 88 -2.08 2.73 6.12
C LEU A 88 -2.32 1.29 6.55
N VAL A 89 -2.40 0.38 5.58
CA VAL A 89 -2.55 -1.07 5.79
C VAL A 89 -1.50 -1.81 4.97
N ALA A 90 -0.77 -2.74 5.57
CA ALA A 90 0.22 -3.55 4.87
C ALA A 90 0.28 -5.00 5.38
N THR A 91 0.74 -5.89 4.50
CA THR A 91 1.02 -7.32 4.82
C THR A 91 2.49 -7.59 5.17
N VAL A 92 3.26 -6.53 5.39
CA VAL A 92 4.64 -6.49 5.90
C VAL A 92 4.72 -5.62 7.14
N SER A 93 5.93 -5.36 7.65
CA SER A 93 6.17 -4.29 8.61
C SER A 93 5.60 -2.97 8.08
N ILE A 94 4.85 -2.21 8.90
CA ILE A 94 4.34 -0.90 8.44
C ILE A 94 5.47 0.10 8.16
N THR A 95 6.67 -0.15 8.70
CA THR A 95 7.88 0.62 8.39
C THR A 95 8.61 0.15 7.12
N HIS A 96 8.06 -0.83 6.39
CA HIS A 96 8.57 -1.24 5.08
C HIS A 96 8.33 -0.14 4.04
N ALA A 97 9.02 -0.24 2.91
CA ALA A 97 9.21 0.87 2.00
C ALA A 97 7.91 1.50 1.48
N THR A 98 6.98 0.69 0.98
CA THR A 98 5.73 1.17 0.39
C THR A 98 4.87 1.95 1.39
N PRO A 99 4.46 1.40 2.56
CA PRO A 99 3.72 2.19 3.55
C PRO A 99 4.52 3.35 4.12
N ALA A 100 5.82 3.19 4.35
CA ALA A 100 6.67 4.26 4.88
C ALA A 100 6.75 5.48 3.95
N ALA A 101 6.76 5.27 2.63
CA ALA A 101 6.87 6.36 1.66
C ALA A 101 5.68 7.34 1.67
N PHE A 102 4.55 6.96 2.29
CA PHE A 102 3.39 7.82 2.46
C PHE A 102 3.39 8.62 3.77
N ILE A 103 4.35 8.43 4.69
CA ILE A 103 4.30 9.11 6.01
C ILE A 103 5.67 9.41 6.64
N ALA A 104 6.76 8.91 6.05
CA ALA A 104 8.11 9.05 6.59
C ALA A 104 9.08 9.68 5.58
N HIS A 105 10.17 10.22 6.09
CA HIS A 105 11.18 10.93 5.29
C HIS A 105 12.59 10.49 5.69
N GLN A 106 13.10 9.45 5.03
CA GLN A 106 14.40 8.85 5.34
C GLN A 106 15.19 8.57 4.08
N ASN A 107 16.51 8.81 4.13
CA ASN A 107 17.41 8.58 3.00
C ASN A 107 17.68 7.10 2.69
N MET A 108 17.16 6.18 3.52
CA MET A 108 17.37 4.75 3.33
C MET A 108 16.23 3.94 3.96
N ARG A 109 15.60 3.09 3.15
CA ARG A 109 14.48 2.20 3.54
C ARG A 109 14.81 1.23 4.69
N SER A 110 16.09 0.94 4.92
CA SER A 110 16.53 0.05 6.01
C SER A 110 16.50 0.70 7.40
N LYS A 111 16.29 2.02 7.49
CA LYS A 111 16.24 2.76 8.77
C LYS A 111 14.90 2.60 9.48
N TYR A 112 14.47 1.36 9.74
CA TYR A 112 13.15 1.04 10.28
C TYR A 112 12.81 1.76 11.60
N GLU A 113 13.78 1.95 12.51
CA GLU A 113 13.54 2.74 13.73
C GLU A 113 13.41 4.24 13.42
N ALA A 114 14.18 4.81 12.50
CA ALA A 114 13.99 6.22 12.13
C ALA A 114 12.64 6.42 11.43
N ILE A 115 12.25 5.50 10.54
CA ILE A 115 10.93 5.46 9.89
C ILE A 115 9.83 5.37 10.96
N ALA A 116 9.92 4.44 11.92
CA ALA A 116 8.95 4.31 13.01
C ALA A 116 8.78 5.61 13.82
N LEU A 117 9.86 6.38 13.97
CA LEU A 117 9.79 7.67 14.66
C LEU A 117 9.05 8.73 13.81
N ASP A 118 9.20 8.71 12.50
CA ASP A 118 8.49 9.64 11.60
C ASP A 118 6.97 9.44 11.64
N PHE A 119 6.48 8.22 11.87
CA PHE A 119 5.05 7.95 12.06
C PHE A 119 4.40 8.76 13.20
N LEU A 120 5.18 9.33 14.13
CA LEU A 120 4.66 10.18 15.22
C LEU A 120 4.56 11.66 14.82
N LYS A 121 4.99 12.04 13.61
CA LYS A 121 4.95 13.42 13.13
C LYS A 121 3.59 13.79 12.50
N THR A 122 2.85 12.80 12.04
CA THR A 122 1.53 12.95 11.39
C THR A 122 0.47 12.29 12.25
N GLU A 123 -0.73 12.90 12.36
CA GLU A 123 -1.79 12.41 13.24
C GLU A 123 -2.66 11.32 12.58
N ILE A 124 -2.00 10.30 12.01
CA ILE A 124 -2.67 9.25 11.25
C ILE A 124 -3.77 8.53 12.06
N ASP A 125 -4.97 8.40 11.48
CA ASP A 125 -6.12 7.79 12.15
C ASP A 125 -6.01 6.27 12.27
N LEU A 126 -5.44 5.60 11.27
CA LEU A 126 -5.42 4.14 11.19
C LEU A 126 -4.09 3.58 10.68
N VAL A 127 -3.49 2.68 11.45
CA VAL A 127 -2.33 1.90 11.05
C VAL A 127 -2.58 0.42 11.30
N ILE A 128 -2.45 -0.42 10.26
CA ILE A 128 -2.52 -1.88 10.36
C ILE A 128 -1.32 -2.51 9.64
N GLY A 129 -0.44 -3.19 10.38
CA GLY A 129 0.70 -3.87 9.78
C GLY A 129 1.63 -4.50 10.81
N GLY A 130 2.68 -5.18 10.36
CA GLY A 130 3.69 -5.74 11.24
C GLY A 130 4.63 -4.67 11.81
N GLY A 131 5.72 -5.13 12.42
CA GLY A 131 6.86 -4.30 12.80
C GLY A 131 6.80 -3.74 14.21
N MET A 132 6.01 -4.35 15.11
CA MET A 132 5.84 -3.88 16.49
C MET A 132 7.17 -3.63 17.22
N LYS A 133 8.22 -4.41 16.95
CA LYS A 133 9.54 -4.25 17.58
C LYS A 133 10.17 -2.88 17.31
N TYR A 134 9.93 -2.28 16.14
CA TYR A 134 10.48 -0.97 15.76
C TYR A 134 9.86 0.19 16.54
N PHE A 135 8.71 -0.05 17.17
CA PHE A 135 8.00 0.92 18.01
C PHE A 135 8.17 0.63 19.50
N SER A 136 8.38 -0.63 19.91
CA SER A 136 8.39 -1.04 21.32
C SER A 136 9.78 -1.31 21.90
N ALA A 137 10.75 -1.72 21.09
CA ALA A 137 12.05 -2.21 21.52
C ALA A 137 13.20 -1.52 20.77
N ARG A 138 13.15 -0.19 20.73
CA ARG A 138 14.08 0.64 19.96
C ARG A 138 15.46 0.65 20.58
N ARG A 139 16.45 0.19 19.82
CA ARG A 139 17.84 0.10 20.29
C ARG A 139 18.58 1.42 20.17
N HIS A 140 18.22 2.25 19.20
CA HIS A 140 18.97 3.48 18.92
C HIS A 140 18.78 4.57 19.98
N ASP A 141 17.58 4.70 20.53
CA ASP A 141 17.21 5.77 21.47
C ASP A 141 16.51 5.28 22.76
N GLY A 142 16.25 3.98 22.89
CA GLY A 142 15.59 3.39 24.07
C GLY A 142 14.11 3.78 24.23
N ARG A 143 13.51 4.46 23.24
CA ARG A 143 12.12 4.94 23.34
C ARG A 143 11.12 3.82 23.15
N ASN A 144 9.94 4.01 23.72
CA ASN A 144 8.77 3.16 23.51
C ASN A 144 7.65 3.99 22.87
N LEU A 145 7.63 3.99 21.54
CA LEU A 145 6.67 4.75 20.74
C LEU A 145 5.23 4.24 20.91
N ILE A 146 5.04 2.98 21.28
CA ILE A 146 3.71 2.45 21.64
C ILE A 146 3.19 3.17 22.89
N ALA A 147 4.04 3.38 23.89
CA ALA A 147 3.66 4.13 25.09
C ALA A 147 3.36 5.59 24.76
N GLU A 148 4.14 6.21 23.87
CA GLU A 148 3.92 7.59 23.43
C GLU A 148 2.60 7.75 22.66
N TRP A 149 2.26 6.84 21.74
CA TRP A 149 0.95 6.84 21.09
C TRP A 149 -0.21 6.71 22.09
N LYS A 150 -0.09 5.81 23.07
CA LYS A 150 -1.10 5.67 24.13
C LYS A 150 -1.24 6.96 24.96
N GLN A 151 -0.15 7.65 25.25
CA GLN A 151 -0.19 8.96 25.92
C GLN A 151 -0.89 10.03 25.08
N ARG A 152 -0.79 9.94 23.74
CA ARG A 152 -1.53 10.79 22.79
C ARG A 152 -2.97 10.34 22.55
N GLY A 153 -3.48 9.35 23.29
CA GLY A 153 -4.88 8.90 23.18
C GLY A 153 -5.14 7.85 22.10
N TYR A 154 -4.11 7.30 21.46
CA TYR A 154 -4.28 6.23 20.48
C TYR A 154 -4.68 4.92 21.15
N TYR A 155 -5.61 4.21 20.53
CA TYR A 155 -5.89 2.83 20.85
C TYR A 155 -4.87 1.93 20.14
N VAL A 156 -3.86 1.47 20.87
CA VAL A 156 -2.82 0.56 20.35
C VAL A 156 -3.10 -0.87 20.78
N SER A 157 -3.31 -1.76 19.81
CA SER A 157 -3.55 -3.19 20.01
C SER A 157 -2.72 -4.04 19.04
N ASP A 158 -2.81 -5.35 19.17
CA ASP A 158 -2.01 -6.28 18.38
C ASP A 158 -2.69 -7.66 18.27
N TYR A 159 -2.31 -8.40 17.24
CA TYR A 159 -2.88 -9.71 16.91
C TYR A 159 -2.70 -10.75 18.02
N PHE A 160 -1.63 -10.66 18.82
CA PHE A 160 -1.38 -11.59 19.91
C PHE A 160 -2.34 -11.40 21.09
N ARG A 161 -2.85 -10.18 21.29
CA ARG A 161 -3.82 -9.85 22.33
C ARG A 161 -5.26 -10.02 21.89
N ARG A 162 -5.59 -9.59 20.68
CA ARG A 162 -6.98 -9.55 20.20
C ARG A 162 -7.04 -9.53 18.69
N GLY A 163 -7.78 -10.45 18.09
CA GLY A 163 -8.04 -10.44 16.65
C GLY A 163 -8.76 -9.17 16.19
N LEU A 164 -8.52 -8.78 14.94
CA LEU A 164 -9.00 -7.54 14.33
C LEU A 164 -10.53 -7.40 14.41
N ASN A 165 -11.26 -8.48 14.17
CA ASN A 165 -12.72 -8.56 14.23
C ASN A 165 -13.32 -8.31 15.63
N ARG A 166 -12.50 -8.30 16.69
CA ARG A 166 -12.90 -8.04 18.08
C ARG A 166 -12.44 -6.67 18.58
N LEU A 167 -11.78 -5.87 17.74
CA LEU A 167 -11.37 -4.52 18.15
C LEU A 167 -12.61 -3.64 18.37
N ALA A 168 -12.55 -2.86 19.45
CA ALA A 168 -13.53 -1.82 19.76
C ALA A 168 -12.77 -0.58 20.24
N PRO A 169 -12.15 0.19 19.31
CA PRO A 169 -11.50 1.44 19.67
C PRO A 169 -12.53 2.41 20.30
N PRO A 170 -12.17 3.17 21.34
CA PRO A 170 -13.04 4.22 21.87
C PRO A 170 -13.44 5.22 20.78
N PRO A 171 -14.66 5.81 20.84
CA PRO A 171 -15.05 6.87 19.93
C PRO A 171 -14.00 7.99 19.92
N GLY A 172 -13.61 8.46 18.74
CA GLY A 172 -12.61 9.52 18.60
C GLY A 172 -11.14 9.06 18.66
N ALA A 173 -10.82 7.86 19.19
CA ALA A 173 -9.44 7.39 19.24
C ALA A 173 -8.90 6.94 17.87
N ASN A 174 -7.67 7.35 17.54
CA ASN A 174 -6.90 6.80 16.43
C ASN A 174 -6.45 5.37 16.78
N LEU A 175 -6.26 4.52 15.76
CA LEU A 175 -5.96 3.10 15.93
C LEU A 175 -4.61 2.73 15.34
N VAL A 176 -3.79 2.04 16.14
CA VAL A 176 -2.63 1.29 15.66
C VAL A 176 -2.81 -0.17 16.02
N TYR A 177 -2.81 -1.04 15.02
CA TYR A 177 -2.97 -2.47 15.18
C TYR A 177 -1.79 -3.23 14.57
N PHE A 178 -0.97 -3.82 15.43
CA PHE A 178 0.18 -4.60 14.99
C PHE A 178 -0.19 -6.04 14.67
N THR A 179 0.15 -6.51 13.47
CA THR A 179 -0.16 -7.86 13.01
C THR A 179 0.98 -8.85 13.26
N ALA A 180 2.19 -8.37 13.53
CA ALA A 180 3.36 -9.17 13.86
C ALA A 180 4.44 -8.33 14.58
N ASP A 181 5.36 -9.01 15.27
CA ASP A 181 6.52 -8.35 15.89
C ASP A 181 7.51 -7.81 14.83
N ASN A 182 7.73 -8.59 13.77
CA ASN A 182 8.49 -8.19 12.59
C ASN A 182 7.54 -8.18 11.37
N HIS A 183 7.87 -8.92 10.30
CA HIS A 183 6.92 -9.10 9.20
C HIS A 183 5.88 -10.18 9.58
N PRO A 184 4.63 -10.02 9.15
CA PRO A 184 3.63 -11.08 9.18
C PRO A 184 4.09 -12.30 8.37
N LEU A 185 3.50 -13.45 8.66
CA LEU A 185 3.65 -14.66 7.84
C LEU A 185 3.13 -14.42 6.42
N SER A 186 3.51 -15.27 5.47
CA SER A 186 2.87 -15.28 4.15
C SER A 186 1.45 -15.83 4.22
N ARG A 187 0.64 -15.63 3.17
CA ARG A 187 -0.70 -16.22 3.04
C ARG A 187 -0.63 -17.75 3.15
N MET A 188 0.33 -18.37 2.47
CA MET A 188 0.58 -19.82 2.56
C MET A 188 0.95 -20.30 3.97
N GLN A 189 1.53 -19.43 4.78
CA GLN A 189 1.91 -19.73 6.16
C GLN A 189 0.80 -19.37 7.18
N GLY A 190 -0.38 -18.95 6.72
CA GLY A 190 -1.56 -18.75 7.56
C GLY A 190 -1.90 -17.29 7.89
N ARG A 191 -1.27 -16.30 7.25
CA ARG A 191 -1.74 -14.91 7.33
C ARG A 191 -3.09 -14.79 6.63
N ASP A 192 -4.12 -14.28 7.31
CA ASP A 192 -5.49 -14.23 6.77
C ASP A 192 -6.19 -12.85 6.89
N TYR A 193 -5.48 -11.84 7.40
CA TYR A 193 -6.14 -10.61 7.85
C TYR A 193 -6.36 -9.53 6.77
N LEU A 194 -5.74 -9.58 5.59
CA LEU A 194 -5.77 -8.44 4.65
C LEU A 194 -7.19 -8.08 4.20
N PRO A 195 -8.07 -9.04 3.82
CA PRO A 195 -9.45 -8.73 3.48
C PRO A 195 -10.25 -8.14 4.65
N ASP A 196 -10.06 -8.67 5.87
CA ASP A 196 -10.70 -8.13 7.07
C ASP A 196 -10.20 -6.71 7.41
N ALA A 197 -8.90 -6.46 7.24
CA ALA A 197 -8.27 -5.15 7.41
C ALA A 197 -8.80 -4.14 6.40
N ALA A 198 -9.01 -4.55 5.15
CA ALA A 198 -9.59 -3.68 4.13
C ALA A 198 -11.03 -3.25 4.52
N SER A 199 -11.90 -4.21 4.86
CA SER A 199 -13.27 -3.91 5.32
C SER A 199 -13.31 -3.06 6.59
N PHE A 200 -12.47 -3.41 7.56
CA PHE A 200 -12.36 -2.66 8.81
C PHE A 200 -11.92 -1.22 8.53
N SER A 201 -10.95 -1.01 7.65
CA SER A 201 -10.42 0.32 7.32
C SER A 201 -11.47 1.21 6.69
N MET A 202 -12.25 0.70 5.73
CA MET A 202 -13.33 1.48 5.11
C MET A 202 -14.36 1.91 6.16
N LYS A 203 -14.80 0.97 7.01
CA LYS A 203 -15.79 1.25 8.05
C LYS A 203 -15.25 2.20 9.12
N PHE A 204 -14.00 2.03 9.52
CA PHE A 204 -13.38 2.86 10.54
C PHE A 204 -13.22 4.29 10.03
N LEU A 205 -12.58 4.48 8.88
CA LEU A 205 -12.22 5.81 8.36
C LEU A 205 -13.39 6.62 7.82
N SER A 206 -14.40 5.98 7.21
CA SER A 206 -15.59 6.69 6.70
C SER A 206 -16.37 7.44 7.79
N GLY A 207 -16.27 7.01 9.05
CA GLY A 207 -16.89 7.69 10.19
C GLY A 207 -16.00 8.72 10.90
N ARG A 208 -14.77 8.96 10.43
CA ARG A 208 -13.78 9.79 11.14
C ARG A 208 -13.81 11.26 10.77
N SER A 209 -14.07 11.56 9.50
CA SER A 209 -14.06 12.94 9.01
C SER A 209 -15.19 13.19 8.02
N PRO A 210 -15.89 14.33 8.12
CA PRO A 210 -16.86 14.75 7.11
C PRO A 210 -16.22 15.15 5.78
N LYS A 211 -14.88 15.27 5.72
CA LYS A 211 -14.15 15.53 4.47
C LYS A 211 -13.96 14.27 3.62
N GLY A 212 -14.19 13.09 4.18
CA GLY A 212 -13.84 11.81 3.57
C GLY A 212 -12.53 11.25 4.13
N PHE A 213 -11.99 10.24 3.46
CA PHE A 213 -10.78 9.55 3.90
C PHE A 213 -9.84 9.18 2.75
N PHE A 214 -8.57 9.00 3.09
CA PHE A 214 -7.55 8.41 2.23
C PHE A 214 -6.93 7.20 2.93
N VAL A 215 -6.76 6.10 2.19
CA VAL A 215 -6.11 4.91 2.72
C VAL A 215 -5.32 4.19 1.66
N MET A 216 -4.06 3.89 2.00
CA MET A 216 -3.21 3.03 1.20
C MET A 216 -3.21 1.63 1.81
N ILE A 217 -3.58 0.63 0.99
CA ILE A 217 -3.63 -0.78 1.35
C ILE A 217 -2.67 -1.54 0.45
N GLU A 218 -1.74 -2.28 1.04
CA GLU A 218 -0.69 -3.01 0.31
C GLU A 218 -0.82 -4.54 0.46
N GLY A 219 -0.91 -5.23 -0.68
CA GLY A 219 -0.60 -6.66 -0.83
C GLY A 219 0.90 -6.81 -1.09
N SER A 220 1.67 -6.94 -0.02
CA SER A 220 3.11 -6.66 0.02
C SER A 220 3.98 -7.86 -0.35
N GLN A 221 3.50 -9.09 -0.12
CA GLN A 221 4.32 -10.30 -0.26
C GLN A 221 4.20 -10.96 -1.65
N ILE A 222 3.46 -10.34 -2.59
CA ILE A 222 3.47 -10.71 -4.01
C ILE A 222 4.90 -10.61 -4.56
N ASP A 223 5.57 -9.48 -4.31
CA ASP A 223 6.97 -9.24 -4.64
C ASP A 223 7.92 -10.27 -4.00
N TRP A 224 7.70 -10.61 -2.74
CA TRP A 224 8.54 -11.59 -2.04
C TRP A 224 8.42 -13.00 -2.63
N ALA A 225 7.21 -13.39 -3.04
CA ALA A 225 6.99 -14.63 -3.76
C ALA A 225 7.71 -14.63 -5.11
N CYS A 226 7.71 -13.49 -5.81
CA CYS A 226 8.44 -13.31 -7.06
C CYS A 226 9.96 -13.37 -6.87
N HIS A 227 10.54 -12.69 -5.88
CA HIS A 227 11.96 -12.81 -5.55
C HIS A 227 12.35 -14.27 -5.24
N ALA A 228 11.47 -15.02 -4.61
CA ALA A 228 11.66 -16.45 -4.31
C ALA A 228 11.37 -17.38 -5.50
N ASN A 229 10.87 -16.87 -6.63
CA ASN A 229 10.31 -17.65 -7.74
C ASN A 229 9.30 -18.72 -7.27
N ALA A 230 8.51 -18.38 -6.25
CA ALA A 230 7.58 -19.28 -5.58
C ALA A 230 6.17 -19.13 -6.19
N ALA A 231 5.89 -19.87 -7.27
CA ALA A 231 4.63 -19.79 -8.03
C ALA A 231 3.37 -19.98 -7.17
N ASP A 232 3.35 -20.97 -6.27
CA ASP A 232 2.18 -21.23 -5.41
C ASP A 232 1.98 -20.09 -4.40
N GLN A 233 3.08 -19.54 -3.86
CA GLN A 233 3.00 -18.40 -2.96
C GLN A 233 2.51 -17.15 -3.70
N LEU A 234 3.00 -16.92 -4.92
CA LEU A 234 2.55 -15.81 -5.77
C LEU A 234 1.03 -15.87 -5.98
N ILE A 235 0.49 -17.05 -6.31
CA ILE A 235 -0.96 -17.22 -6.48
C ILE A 235 -1.69 -16.86 -5.19
N GLU A 236 -1.30 -17.43 -4.05
CA GLU A 236 -2.00 -17.20 -2.78
C GLU A 236 -1.94 -15.73 -2.33
N GLU A 237 -0.81 -15.06 -2.50
CA GLU A 237 -0.67 -13.62 -2.19
C GLU A 237 -1.54 -12.75 -3.11
N MET A 238 -1.63 -13.10 -4.40
CA MET A 238 -2.50 -12.41 -5.35
C MET A 238 -4.00 -12.62 -5.03
N LEU A 239 -4.40 -13.83 -4.64
CA LEU A 239 -5.79 -14.13 -4.28
C LEU A 239 -6.21 -13.43 -2.98
N ASP A 240 -5.30 -13.33 -2.01
CA ASP A 240 -5.51 -12.56 -0.78
C ASP A 240 -5.68 -11.06 -1.07
N PHE A 241 -4.87 -10.51 -1.98
CA PHE A 241 -5.02 -9.11 -2.44
C PHE A 241 -6.33 -8.90 -3.22
N ASP A 242 -6.72 -9.82 -4.11
CA ASP A 242 -7.96 -9.73 -4.88
C ASP A 242 -9.21 -9.87 -4.01
N GLU A 243 -9.19 -10.73 -2.98
CA GLU A 243 -10.28 -10.82 -2.00
C GLU A 243 -10.45 -9.48 -1.26
N ALA A 244 -9.34 -8.87 -0.83
CA ALA A 244 -9.36 -7.56 -0.20
C ALA A 244 -9.91 -6.47 -1.13
N LEU A 245 -9.51 -6.49 -2.41
CA LEU A 245 -10.06 -5.60 -3.44
C LEU A 245 -11.56 -5.78 -3.60
N GLY A 246 -12.05 -7.02 -3.64
CA GLY A 246 -13.48 -7.31 -3.72
C GLY A 246 -14.30 -6.64 -2.62
N ARG A 247 -13.76 -6.60 -1.40
CA ARG A 247 -14.39 -5.93 -0.25
C ARG A 247 -14.32 -4.41 -0.32
N VAL A 248 -13.23 -3.85 -0.84
CA VAL A 248 -13.10 -2.39 -1.09
C VAL A 248 -14.08 -1.95 -2.18
N LEU A 249 -14.19 -2.71 -3.28
CA LEU A 249 -15.13 -2.41 -4.37
C LEU A 249 -16.58 -2.51 -3.90
N ALA A 250 -16.92 -3.48 -3.05
CA ALA A 250 -18.26 -3.57 -2.45
C ALA A 250 -18.62 -2.32 -1.63
N PHE A 251 -17.65 -1.79 -0.86
CA PHE A 251 -17.83 -0.51 -0.17
C PHE A 251 -18.02 0.64 -1.16
N ALA A 252 -17.13 0.77 -2.15
CA ALA A 252 -17.17 1.85 -3.12
C ALA A 252 -18.44 1.87 -3.98
N GLU A 253 -18.98 0.70 -4.34
CA GLU A 253 -20.26 0.57 -5.05
C GLU A 253 -21.46 1.05 -4.22
N GLN A 254 -21.41 0.82 -2.91
CA GLN A 254 -22.44 1.28 -1.98
C GLN A 254 -22.33 2.77 -1.72
N ASP A 255 -21.12 3.27 -1.50
CA ASP A 255 -20.81 4.66 -1.16
C ASP A 255 -20.98 5.61 -2.36
N ARG A 256 -20.61 5.16 -3.58
CA ARG A 256 -20.67 5.89 -4.86
C ARG A 256 -19.84 7.17 -4.94
N GLU A 257 -19.22 7.61 -3.85
CA GLU A 257 -18.33 8.77 -3.79
C GLU A 257 -16.85 8.35 -3.63
N THR A 258 -16.59 7.04 -3.54
CA THR A 258 -15.25 6.48 -3.37
C THR A 258 -14.56 6.17 -4.71
N LEU A 259 -13.40 6.80 -4.92
CA LEU A 259 -12.45 6.42 -5.98
C LEU A 259 -11.52 5.30 -5.47
N VAL A 260 -11.47 4.19 -6.21
CA VAL A 260 -10.56 3.06 -5.95
C VAL A 260 -9.51 3.00 -7.07
N ILE A 261 -8.24 3.07 -6.70
CA ILE A 261 -7.10 2.91 -7.60
C ILE A 261 -6.34 1.65 -7.20
N VAL A 262 -6.05 0.77 -8.15
CA VAL A 262 -5.25 -0.46 -7.96
C VAL A 262 -4.06 -0.43 -8.90
N THR A 263 -2.85 -0.63 -8.37
CA THR A 263 -1.65 -0.73 -9.20
C THR A 263 -0.53 -1.48 -8.47
N ALA A 264 0.67 -1.49 -9.03
CA ALA A 264 1.90 -1.96 -8.43
C ALA A 264 2.93 -0.84 -8.36
N ASP A 265 3.96 -1.02 -7.56
CA ASP A 265 5.13 -0.17 -7.52
C ASP A 265 6.15 -0.52 -8.62
N HIS A 266 6.28 -1.80 -8.98
CA HIS A 266 7.05 -2.32 -10.10
C HIS A 266 6.59 -3.74 -10.47
N GLU A 267 7.17 -4.34 -11.50
CA GLU A 267 7.04 -5.77 -11.78
C GLU A 267 8.21 -6.52 -11.14
N CYS A 268 7.96 -7.73 -10.61
CA CYS A 268 9.00 -8.58 -10.03
C CYS A 268 9.02 -9.99 -10.63
N GLY A 269 10.21 -10.47 -10.99
CA GLY A 269 10.43 -11.85 -11.44
C GLY A 269 10.26 -12.10 -12.94
N GLY A 270 9.75 -11.11 -13.70
CA GLY A 270 9.46 -11.26 -15.13
C GLY A 270 8.55 -12.45 -15.39
N VAL A 271 7.40 -12.46 -14.70
CA VAL A 271 6.48 -13.62 -14.63
C VAL A 271 5.79 -13.85 -15.98
N ALA A 272 5.81 -15.10 -16.44
CA ALA A 272 5.08 -15.54 -17.62
C ALA A 272 4.16 -16.73 -17.31
N VAL A 273 2.96 -16.73 -17.92
CA VAL A 273 2.05 -17.88 -17.92
C VAL A 273 2.16 -18.57 -19.27
N ASN A 274 2.66 -19.81 -19.26
CA ASN A 274 3.14 -20.49 -20.47
C ASN A 274 2.13 -21.46 -21.09
N PRO A 275 2.36 -21.90 -22.36
CA PRO A 275 1.56 -22.92 -23.03
C PRO A 275 1.37 -24.18 -22.20
N GLY A 276 0.19 -24.79 -22.29
CA GLY A 276 -0.20 -25.96 -21.50
C GLY A 276 -0.78 -25.63 -20.12
N SER A 277 -0.92 -24.34 -19.79
CA SER A 277 -1.72 -23.87 -18.65
C SER A 277 -3.17 -24.33 -18.76
N LYS A 278 -3.79 -24.61 -17.60
CA LYS A 278 -5.22 -24.91 -17.46
C LYS A 278 -5.81 -24.02 -16.37
N LEU A 279 -7.13 -23.83 -16.38
CA LEU A 279 -7.81 -23.23 -15.23
C LEU A 279 -7.46 -24.01 -13.95
N LYS A 280 -7.26 -23.28 -12.85
CA LYS A 280 -6.75 -23.74 -11.55
C LYS A 280 -5.31 -24.25 -11.53
N ARG A 281 -4.65 -24.37 -12.70
CA ARG A 281 -3.30 -24.92 -12.83
C ARG A 281 -2.51 -24.17 -13.91
N PRO A 282 -2.24 -22.86 -13.72
CA PRO A 282 -1.37 -22.10 -14.61
C PRO A 282 0.05 -22.65 -14.54
N ARG A 283 0.76 -22.67 -15.67
CA ARG A 283 2.18 -22.96 -15.75
C ARG A 283 2.94 -21.64 -15.66
N ILE A 284 3.43 -21.32 -14.47
CA ILE A 284 4.10 -20.06 -14.17
C ILE A 284 5.62 -20.26 -14.25
N GLU A 285 6.30 -19.39 -14.97
CA GLU A 285 7.77 -19.32 -15.02
C GLU A 285 8.25 -17.89 -14.73
N PHE A 286 9.46 -17.80 -14.20
CA PHE A 286 10.14 -16.56 -13.81
C PHE A 286 11.41 -16.42 -14.64
N THR A 287 11.71 -15.23 -15.10
CA THR A 287 12.93 -14.94 -15.88
C THR A 287 14.06 -14.38 -15.02
N THR A 288 13.75 -13.90 -13.82
CA THR A 288 14.72 -13.32 -12.88
C THR A 288 14.23 -13.50 -11.44
N HIS A 289 15.10 -13.26 -10.46
CA HIS A 289 14.77 -13.15 -9.04
C HIS A 289 14.70 -11.68 -8.59
N ASP A 290 14.58 -10.74 -9.52
CA ASP A 290 14.70 -9.30 -9.27
C ASP A 290 13.56 -8.54 -9.97
N HIS A 291 13.45 -7.25 -9.71
CA HIS A 291 12.49 -6.40 -10.40
C HIS A 291 12.82 -6.29 -11.89
N THR A 292 11.80 -6.17 -12.73
CA THR A 292 11.99 -5.81 -14.14
C THR A 292 11.59 -4.36 -14.40
N ILE A 293 11.87 -3.90 -15.61
CA ILE A 293 11.57 -2.52 -16.05
C ILE A 293 10.22 -2.42 -16.78
N SER A 294 9.41 -3.48 -16.71
CA SER A 294 8.09 -3.52 -17.33
C SER A 294 7.20 -2.42 -16.75
N MET A 295 6.43 -1.76 -17.61
CA MET A 295 5.33 -0.92 -17.13
C MET A 295 4.33 -1.78 -16.37
N VAL A 296 3.73 -1.22 -15.32
CA VAL A 296 2.71 -1.92 -14.54
C VAL A 296 1.34 -1.29 -14.78
N PRO A 297 0.26 -2.08 -14.75
CA PRO A 297 -1.08 -1.58 -15.00
C PRO A 297 -1.60 -0.75 -13.82
N VAL A 298 -2.43 0.24 -14.13
CA VAL A 298 -3.21 1.01 -13.16
C VAL A 298 -4.68 0.77 -13.50
N PHE A 299 -5.45 0.27 -12.54
CA PHE A 299 -6.89 0.10 -12.66
C PHE A 299 -7.58 1.15 -11.80
N ALA A 300 -8.70 1.70 -12.28
CA ALA A 300 -9.50 2.64 -11.51
C ALA A 300 -11.01 2.36 -11.60
N TYR A 301 -11.71 2.61 -10.50
CA TYR A 301 -13.17 2.50 -10.35
C TYR A 301 -13.70 3.66 -9.51
N GLY A 302 -14.90 4.15 -9.83
CA GLY A 302 -15.56 5.22 -9.08
C GLY A 302 -15.43 6.60 -9.73
N PRO A 303 -15.78 7.69 -9.00
CA PRO A 303 -15.70 9.05 -9.52
C PRO A 303 -14.28 9.41 -9.98
N GLN A 304 -14.16 10.08 -11.13
CA GLN A 304 -12.89 10.54 -11.70
C GLN A 304 -11.93 9.40 -12.09
N ALA A 305 -12.40 8.15 -12.18
CA ALA A 305 -11.57 7.00 -12.55
C ALA A 305 -10.92 7.16 -13.94
N GLU A 306 -11.57 7.86 -14.87
CA GLU A 306 -11.08 8.12 -16.23
C GLU A 306 -9.73 8.85 -16.27
N LEU A 307 -9.38 9.59 -15.21
CA LEU A 307 -8.09 10.26 -15.07
C LEU A 307 -6.91 9.28 -15.11
N PHE A 308 -7.13 8.02 -14.76
CA PHE A 308 -6.11 6.98 -14.66
C PHE A 308 -5.98 6.13 -15.94
N SER A 309 -6.61 6.56 -17.05
CA SER A 309 -6.41 5.94 -18.36
C SER A 309 -5.13 6.42 -19.05
N GLY A 310 -4.63 5.63 -20.01
CA GLY A 310 -3.45 5.98 -20.82
C GLY A 310 -2.12 5.51 -20.24
N VAL A 311 -1.02 6.03 -20.77
CA VAL A 311 0.35 5.66 -20.36
C VAL A 311 1.06 6.89 -19.81
N TYR A 312 1.52 6.81 -18.57
CA TYR A 312 2.09 7.96 -17.86
C TYR A 312 3.25 7.56 -16.94
N ASP A 313 3.86 8.55 -16.29
CA ASP A 313 4.88 8.31 -15.26
C ASP A 313 4.23 8.07 -13.88
N ASN A 314 4.82 7.23 -13.03
CA ASN A 314 4.25 6.96 -11.70
C ASN A 314 4.10 8.21 -10.80
N THR A 315 4.82 9.30 -11.08
CA THR A 315 4.61 10.60 -10.41
C THR A 315 3.25 11.20 -10.70
N GLU A 316 2.63 10.92 -11.85
CA GLU A 316 1.32 11.46 -12.19
C GLU A 316 0.20 10.92 -11.30
N ILE A 317 0.40 9.77 -10.63
CA ILE A 317 -0.60 9.21 -9.71
C ILE A 317 -0.92 10.20 -8.58
N TYR A 318 0.10 10.86 -8.02
CA TYR A 318 -0.08 11.92 -7.02
C TYR A 318 -0.95 13.06 -7.55
N PHE A 319 -0.62 13.60 -8.73
CA PHE A 319 -1.34 14.73 -9.31
C PHE A 319 -2.76 14.36 -9.74
N LYS A 320 -2.98 13.14 -10.25
CA LYS A 320 -4.30 12.61 -10.61
C LYS A 320 -5.17 12.39 -9.38
N MET A 321 -4.62 11.89 -8.26
CA MET A 321 -5.33 11.84 -6.97
C MET A 321 -5.74 13.25 -6.53
N LYS A 322 -4.83 14.23 -6.58
CA LYS A 322 -5.15 15.63 -6.27
C LYS A 322 -6.23 16.20 -7.18
N GLN A 323 -6.18 15.90 -8.47
CA GLN A 323 -7.21 16.33 -9.42
C GLN A 323 -8.57 15.73 -9.09
N ALA A 324 -8.63 14.43 -8.81
CA ALA A 324 -9.86 13.73 -8.44
C ALA A 324 -10.50 14.32 -7.17
N LEU A 325 -9.66 14.79 -6.25
CA LEU A 325 -10.06 15.43 -4.99
C LEU A 325 -10.31 16.95 -5.13
N GLY A 326 -10.16 17.53 -6.32
CA GLY A 326 -10.32 18.97 -6.55
C GLY A 326 -9.21 19.86 -5.95
N LEU A 327 -8.04 19.29 -5.65
CA LEU A 327 -6.94 19.96 -4.93
C LEU A 327 -5.85 20.56 -5.83
N LEU A 328 -5.98 20.50 -7.16
CA LEU A 328 -5.01 21.11 -8.07
C LEU A 328 -5.10 22.64 -8.02
N GLY A 329 -4.01 23.30 -7.65
CA GLY A 329 -3.90 24.77 -7.61
C GLY A 329 -4.25 25.41 -6.27
N GLU A 330 -4.71 24.64 -5.28
CA GLU A 330 -4.95 25.14 -3.93
C GLU A 330 -3.67 25.11 -3.08
N LYS A 331 -3.25 26.26 -2.54
CA LYS A 331 -2.25 26.29 -1.47
C LYS A 331 -2.89 25.74 -0.19
N PRO A 332 -2.19 24.93 0.62
CA PRO A 332 -2.65 24.56 1.95
C PRO A 332 -3.00 25.83 2.73
N SER A 333 -4.16 25.84 3.40
CA SER A 333 -4.50 26.88 4.37
C SER A 333 -3.41 26.92 5.42
N ALA A 334 -2.69 28.04 5.51
CA ALA A 334 -1.77 28.29 6.60
C ALA A 334 -2.59 28.38 7.90
N ASN A 335 -2.49 27.34 8.74
CA ASN A 335 -2.85 27.43 10.14
C ASN A 335 -1.65 27.91 10.94
#